data_AF-A0A931R673-F1
#
_entry.id   AF-A0A931R673-F1
#
_cell.length_a   1.000
_cell.length_b   1.000
_cell.length_c   1.000
_cell.angle_alpha   90.00
_cell.angle_beta   90.00
_cell.angle_gamma   90.00
#
_symmetry.space_group_name_H-M   'P 1'
#
loop_
_entity.id
_entity.type
_entity.pdbx_description
1 polymer ?
#
loop_
_entity_poly.entity_id
_entity_poly.type
_entity_poly.pdbx_seq_one_letter_code
_entity_poly.pdbx_strand_id
1 'polypeptide(L)'
;MPKGDPVKGRAAFDKFSCYSCHEVRGEKFPAPDKGQAVGPELSQMGPLHPLEYFTESTINPDAVGAKKYRGPDGKSKMPTFNEDMTVQELIDLSAYMASLRPKGVPKLVSGIGKVIALVPESQQIVVDHEEIKGFMDAMTMGYKVSSNSLLKGLKPGDKIRFAIDTEKHAVTKIEKLKG
;
A
#
# COMPACT_ATOMS: atom_id res chain seq x y z
N MET A 1 16.20 -10.17 8.36
CA MET A 1 15.38 -11.38 8.58
C MET A 1 15.92 -12.54 7.73
N PRO A 2 15.81 -13.82 8.16
CA PRO A 2 16.08 -14.96 7.27
C PRO A 2 15.13 -14.96 6.07
N LYS A 3 15.50 -15.66 4.99
CA LYS A 3 14.67 -15.77 3.79
C LYS A 3 13.45 -16.64 4.07
N GLY A 4 12.25 -16.06 3.91
CA GLY A 4 10.98 -16.79 3.99
C GLY A 4 10.50 -17.36 2.65
N ASP A 5 9.44 -18.15 2.72
CA ASP A 5 8.73 -18.76 1.60
C ASP A 5 7.35 -18.09 1.41
N PRO A 6 7.14 -17.30 0.33
CA PRO A 6 5.87 -16.64 0.06
C PRO A 6 4.67 -17.59 -0.09
N VAL A 7 4.88 -18.85 -0.51
CA VAL A 7 3.79 -19.82 -0.66
C VAL A 7 3.30 -20.25 0.73
N LYS A 8 4.23 -20.54 1.64
CA LYS A 8 3.91 -20.81 3.05
C LYS A 8 3.34 -19.58 3.74
N GLY A 9 3.83 -18.38 3.39
CA GLY A 9 3.31 -17.13 3.91
C GLY A 9 1.87 -16.86 3.53
N ARG A 10 1.49 -17.18 2.29
CA ARG A 10 0.09 -17.14 1.85
C ARG A 10 -0.78 -18.11 2.67
N ALA A 11 -0.26 -19.29 2.98
CA ALA A 11 -0.96 -20.25 3.84
C ALA A 11 -1.09 -19.75 5.28
N ALA A 12 -0.06 -19.08 5.83
CA ALA A 12 -0.14 -18.41 7.12
C ALA A 12 -1.21 -17.29 7.10
N PHE A 13 -1.23 -16.45 6.06
CA PHE A 13 -2.23 -15.39 5.90
C PHE A 13 -3.67 -15.93 5.95
N ASP A 14 -3.90 -17.10 5.35
CA ASP A 14 -5.18 -17.82 5.40
C ASP A 14 -5.45 -18.41 6.80
N LYS A 15 -4.47 -19.13 7.36
CA LYS A 15 -4.56 -19.77 8.69
C LYS A 15 -4.94 -18.78 9.78
N PHE A 16 -4.34 -17.58 9.78
CA PHE A 16 -4.62 -16.53 10.76
C PHE A 16 -5.76 -15.61 10.33
N SER A 17 -6.47 -15.94 9.26
CA SER A 17 -7.64 -15.21 8.76
C SER A 17 -7.39 -13.71 8.55
N CYS A 18 -6.18 -13.35 8.08
CA CYS A 18 -5.80 -11.95 7.86
C CYS A 18 -6.73 -11.27 6.84
N TYR A 19 -7.33 -12.05 5.93
CA TYR A 19 -8.34 -11.60 4.96
C TYR A 19 -9.63 -11.06 5.57
N SER A 20 -9.91 -11.37 6.85
CA SER A 20 -11.09 -10.83 7.56
C SER A 20 -11.04 -9.31 7.72
N CYS A 21 -9.83 -8.72 7.70
CA CYS A 21 -9.62 -7.28 7.82
C CYS A 21 -8.97 -6.67 6.57
N HIS A 22 -8.24 -7.45 5.79
CA HIS A 22 -7.43 -6.96 4.68
C HIS A 22 -7.80 -7.58 3.33
N GLU A 23 -8.10 -6.74 2.34
CA GLU A 23 -8.25 -7.20 0.96
C GLU A 23 -6.87 -7.47 0.32
N VAL A 24 -6.79 -8.56 -0.47
CA VAL A 24 -5.71 -8.83 -1.41
C VAL A 24 -6.34 -9.16 -2.77
N ARG A 25 -6.45 -8.16 -3.64
CA ARG A 25 -7.02 -8.28 -4.99
C ARG A 25 -6.31 -9.33 -5.82
N GLY A 26 -7.11 -10.18 -6.46
CA GLY A 26 -6.63 -11.31 -7.27
C GLY A 26 -6.32 -12.57 -6.47
N GLU A 27 -6.42 -12.53 -5.14
CA GLU A 27 -6.46 -13.73 -4.30
C GLU A 27 -7.91 -14.21 -4.10
N LYS A 28 -8.05 -15.49 -3.77
CA LYS A 28 -9.35 -16.16 -3.59
C LYS A 28 -9.69 -16.40 -2.12
N PHE A 29 -9.25 -15.51 -1.24
CA PHE A 29 -9.60 -15.61 0.17
C PHE A 29 -11.11 -15.36 0.36
N PRO A 30 -11.72 -15.91 1.43
CA PRO A 30 -13.08 -15.56 1.80
C PRO A 30 -13.22 -14.04 1.95
N ALA A 31 -14.35 -13.49 1.49
CA ALA A 31 -14.64 -12.07 1.70
C ALA A 31 -14.90 -11.82 3.20
N PRO A 32 -14.45 -10.67 3.74
CA PRO A 32 -14.77 -10.30 5.12
C PRO A 32 -16.29 -10.13 5.28
N ASP A 33 -16.81 -10.36 6.49
CA ASP A 33 -18.20 -10.03 6.78
C ASP A 33 -18.43 -8.53 6.57
N LYS A 34 -19.64 -8.17 6.12
CA LYS A 34 -20.01 -6.77 5.84
C LYS A 34 -19.75 -5.90 7.07
N GLY A 35 -18.84 -4.92 6.93
CA GLY A 35 -18.48 -3.97 7.99
C GLY A 35 -17.20 -4.29 8.76
N GLN A 36 -16.49 -5.39 8.45
CA GLN A 36 -15.22 -5.78 9.09
C GLN A 36 -13.95 -5.36 8.32
N ALA A 37 -14.09 -4.74 7.13
CA ALA A 37 -12.95 -4.21 6.38
C ALA A 37 -12.35 -2.99 7.09
N VAL A 38 -11.42 -3.26 8.00
CA VAL A 38 -10.83 -2.26 8.90
C VAL A 38 -9.38 -1.96 8.53
N GLY A 39 -8.68 -2.88 7.85
CA GLY A 39 -7.27 -2.71 7.46
C GLY A 39 -7.10 -2.05 6.09
N PRO A 40 -5.88 -1.58 5.75
CA PRO A 40 -5.53 -1.20 4.39
C PRO A 40 -5.63 -2.37 3.41
N GLU A 41 -5.96 -2.06 2.16
CA GLU A 41 -5.78 -2.96 1.01
C GLU A 41 -4.28 -3.28 0.83
N LEU A 42 -3.93 -4.55 0.62
CA LEU A 42 -2.55 -5.02 0.71
C LEU A 42 -1.89 -5.38 -0.62
N SER A 43 -2.63 -5.46 -1.73
CA SER A 43 -2.11 -5.92 -3.03
C SER A 43 -0.90 -5.13 -3.52
N GLN A 44 -0.80 -3.88 -3.09
CA GLN A 44 0.26 -2.95 -3.47
C GLN A 44 1.31 -2.70 -2.40
N MET A 45 1.32 -3.45 -1.30
CA MET A 45 2.18 -3.06 -0.18
C MET A 45 3.64 -3.41 -0.38
N GLY A 46 3.95 -4.52 -1.05
CA GLY A 46 5.33 -5.01 -1.13
C GLY A 46 6.38 -4.08 -1.78
N PRO A 47 6.08 -3.21 -2.77
CA PRO A 47 7.00 -2.19 -3.26
C PRO A 47 6.94 -0.88 -2.46
N LEU A 48 5.96 -0.69 -1.58
CA LEU A 48 5.81 0.51 -0.75
C LEU A 48 6.60 0.43 0.56
N HIS A 49 6.95 -0.79 0.99
CA HIS A 49 7.55 -1.01 2.30
C HIS A 49 8.66 -2.07 2.26
N PRO A 50 9.69 -1.93 3.11
CA PRO A 50 10.71 -2.96 3.28
C PRO A 50 10.12 -4.21 3.96
N LEU A 51 10.85 -5.32 3.91
CA LEU A 51 10.43 -6.58 4.53
C LEU A 51 10.15 -6.41 6.04
N GLU A 52 11.00 -5.65 6.72
CA GLU A 52 10.95 -5.42 8.16
C GLU A 52 9.67 -4.69 8.58
N TYR A 53 9.11 -3.84 7.73
CA TYR A 53 7.83 -3.18 8.00
C TYR A 53 6.70 -4.21 8.14
N PHE A 54 6.68 -5.25 7.32
CA PHE A 54 5.68 -6.31 7.40
C PHE A 54 5.82 -7.11 8.69
N THR A 55 7.05 -7.47 9.04
CA THR A 55 7.34 -8.15 10.29
C THR A 55 6.89 -7.31 11.49
N GLU A 56 7.29 -6.03 11.54
CA GLU A 56 6.92 -5.11 12.61
C GLU A 56 5.40 -4.92 12.69
N SER A 57 4.72 -4.78 11.56
CA SER A 57 3.27 -4.61 11.51
C SER A 57 2.48 -5.78 12.09
N THR A 58 3.03 -7.00 12.03
CA THR A 58 2.39 -8.20 12.59
C THR A 58 2.66 -8.34 14.09
N ILE A 59 3.88 -8.00 14.54
CA ILE A 59 4.26 -8.18 15.95
C ILE A 59 3.91 -7.00 16.86
N ASN A 60 3.82 -5.79 16.28
CA ASN A 60 3.53 -4.54 16.97
C ASN A 60 2.75 -3.59 16.05
N PRO A 61 1.47 -3.90 15.78
CA PRO A 61 0.63 -3.10 14.89
C PRO A 61 0.38 -1.67 15.42
N ASP A 62 0.65 -1.37 16.70
CA ASP A 62 0.53 -0.02 17.26
C ASP A 62 1.68 0.92 16.84
N ALA A 63 2.86 0.35 16.57
CA ALA A 63 4.04 1.11 16.15
C ALA A 63 3.93 1.62 14.71
N VAL A 64 3.14 0.94 13.88
CA VAL A 64 3.02 1.23 12.45
C VAL A 64 1.56 1.41 12.04
N GLY A 65 1.33 1.91 10.82
CA GLY A 65 -0.02 2.06 10.27
C GLY A 65 -0.66 3.43 10.55
N ALA A 66 -1.52 3.84 9.61
CA ALA A 66 -2.14 5.16 9.59
C ALA A 66 -3.21 5.33 10.69
N LYS A 67 -3.38 6.56 11.17
CA LYS A 67 -4.36 6.91 12.23
C LYS A 67 -5.79 6.46 11.91
N LYS A 68 -6.18 6.42 10.63
CA LYS A 68 -7.51 5.96 10.18
C LYS A 68 -7.82 4.50 10.55
N TYR A 69 -6.81 3.69 10.81
CA TYR A 69 -6.96 2.26 11.15
C TYR A 69 -6.92 2.00 12.66
N ARG A 70 -6.91 3.06 13.47
CA ARG A 70 -6.87 2.97 14.94
C ARG A 70 -8.27 3.06 15.56
N GLY A 71 -8.43 2.45 16.72
CA GLY A 71 -9.62 2.53 17.57
C GLY A 71 -9.74 3.87 18.30
N PRO A 72 -10.84 4.11 19.02
CA PRO A 72 -11.05 5.32 19.83
C PRO A 72 -9.97 5.55 20.90
N ASP A 73 -9.34 4.48 21.37
CA ASP A 73 -8.22 4.49 22.32
C ASP A 73 -6.87 4.81 21.69
N GLY A 74 -6.82 5.00 20.36
CA GLY A 74 -5.60 5.30 19.61
C GLY A 74 -4.72 4.08 19.32
N LYS A 75 -5.16 2.87 19.67
CA LYS A 75 -4.47 1.61 19.33
C LYS A 75 -4.92 1.07 17.99
N SER A 76 -4.10 0.25 17.36
CA SER A 76 -4.44 -0.46 16.15
C SER A 76 -5.62 -1.40 16.39
N LYS A 77 -6.49 -1.50 15.39
CA LYS A 77 -7.57 -2.51 15.38
C LYS A 77 -7.07 -3.87 14.91
N MET A 78 -5.86 -3.94 14.35
CA MET A 78 -5.21 -5.21 14.02
C MET A 78 -4.71 -5.86 15.33
N PRO A 79 -5.06 -7.13 15.60
CA PRO A 79 -4.55 -7.82 16.78
C PRO A 79 -3.05 -8.14 16.65
N THR A 80 -2.40 -8.37 17.79
CA THR A 80 -1.06 -8.94 17.86
C THR A 80 -1.12 -10.46 17.72
N PHE A 81 -0.12 -11.06 17.07
CA PHE A 81 -0.07 -12.52 16.85
C PHE A 81 1.10 -13.22 17.58
N ASN A 82 1.77 -12.53 18.51
CA ASN A 82 3.06 -12.95 19.06
C ASN A 82 3.02 -14.29 19.81
N GLU A 83 1.87 -14.61 20.42
CA GLU A 83 1.67 -15.85 21.19
C GLU A 83 1.08 -16.99 20.34
N ASP A 84 0.53 -16.68 19.17
CA ASP A 84 -0.20 -17.65 18.32
C ASP A 84 0.59 -18.05 17.07
N MET A 85 1.53 -17.21 16.64
CA MET A 85 2.30 -17.39 15.41
C MET A 85 3.73 -17.84 15.72
N THR A 86 4.16 -18.92 15.07
CA THR A 86 5.56 -19.33 15.15
C THR A 86 6.46 -18.32 14.44
N VAL A 87 7.74 -18.26 14.84
CA VAL A 87 8.74 -17.42 14.18
C VAL A 87 8.83 -17.72 12.67
N GLN A 88 8.71 -18.99 12.27
CA GLN A 88 8.75 -19.38 10.87
C GLN A 88 7.52 -18.88 10.09
N GLU A 89 6.32 -18.96 10.68
CA GLU A 89 5.11 -18.41 10.05
C GLU A 89 5.20 -16.90 9.88
N LEU A 90 5.76 -16.17 10.85
CA LEU A 90 5.99 -14.72 10.73
C LEU A 90 6.97 -14.39 9.60
N ILE A 91 8.07 -15.15 9.49
CA ILE A 91 9.06 -15.00 8.43
C ILE A 91 8.41 -15.23 7.06
N ASP A 92 7.65 -16.31 6.91
CA ASP A 92 7.00 -16.68 5.66
C ASP A 92 5.89 -15.69 5.31
N LEU A 93 5.06 -15.28 6.27
CA LEU A 93 4.03 -14.26 6.11
C LEU A 93 4.63 -12.93 5.66
N SER A 94 5.73 -12.49 6.28
CA SER A 94 6.43 -11.27 5.88
C SER A 94 6.93 -11.36 4.43
N ALA A 95 7.44 -12.53 4.02
CA ALA A 95 7.87 -12.77 2.65
C ALA A 95 6.71 -12.74 1.65
N TYR A 96 5.55 -13.30 2.02
CA TYR A 96 4.33 -13.20 1.22
C TYR A 96 3.88 -11.75 1.05
N MET A 97 3.78 -10.99 2.13
CA MET A 97 3.40 -9.57 2.12
C MET A 97 4.35 -8.71 1.26
N ALA A 98 5.66 -8.93 1.39
CA ALA A 98 6.68 -8.26 0.58
C ALA A 98 6.60 -8.64 -0.91
N SER A 99 6.08 -9.83 -1.23
CA SER A 99 5.87 -10.29 -2.61
C SER A 99 4.60 -9.73 -3.26
N LEU A 100 3.67 -9.17 -2.49
CA LEU A 100 2.39 -8.69 -3.01
C LEU A 100 2.59 -7.58 -4.05
N ARG A 101 2.05 -7.84 -5.24
CA ARG A 101 1.96 -6.90 -6.37
C ARG A 101 0.60 -7.14 -7.03
N PRO A 102 -0.08 -6.11 -7.56
CA PRO A 102 -1.33 -6.30 -8.29
C PRO A 102 -1.14 -7.22 -9.50
N LYS A 103 -1.93 -8.29 -9.58
CA LYS A 103 -1.93 -9.18 -10.75
C LYS A 103 -2.80 -8.58 -11.85
N GLY A 104 -2.32 -8.61 -13.09
CA GLY A 104 -3.09 -8.18 -14.27
C GLY A 104 -3.29 -6.66 -14.39
N VAL A 105 -2.52 -5.85 -13.67
CA VAL A 105 -2.59 -4.39 -13.81
C VAL A 105 -1.78 -3.95 -15.04
N PRO A 106 -2.34 -3.04 -15.88
CA PRO A 106 -1.59 -2.46 -16.98
C PRO A 106 -0.31 -1.77 -16.51
N LYS A 107 0.77 -1.88 -17.29
CA LYS A 107 2.05 -1.21 -17.02
C LYS A 107 1.91 0.30 -16.78
N LEU A 108 0.93 0.93 -17.41
CA LEU A 108 0.59 2.32 -17.21
C LEU A 108 -0.85 2.44 -16.74
N VAL A 109 -1.04 3.07 -15.59
CA VAL A 109 -2.36 3.43 -15.04
C VAL A 109 -2.48 4.94 -14.91
N SER A 110 -3.70 5.46 -14.98
CA SER A 110 -3.96 6.90 -14.86
C SER A 110 -4.77 7.20 -13.60
N GLY A 111 -4.37 8.25 -12.89
CA GLY A 111 -5.07 8.76 -11.73
C GLY A 111 -5.46 10.23 -11.89
N ILE A 112 -6.41 10.67 -11.07
CA ILE A 112 -6.74 12.08 -10.85
C ILE A 112 -6.48 12.37 -9.38
N GLY A 113 -5.92 13.54 -9.09
CA GLY A 113 -5.64 13.92 -7.71
C GLY A 113 -5.27 15.38 -7.56
N LYS A 114 -5.01 15.75 -6.31
CA LYS A 114 -4.58 17.08 -5.90
C LYS A 114 -3.13 17.01 -5.42
N VAL A 115 -2.30 17.94 -5.90
CA VAL A 115 -0.93 18.09 -5.41
C VAL A 115 -0.97 18.55 -3.96
N ILE A 116 -0.35 17.79 -3.07
CA ILE A 116 -0.19 18.15 -1.66
C ILE A 116 1.17 18.79 -1.41
N ALA A 117 2.23 18.21 -1.98
CA ALA A 117 3.58 18.75 -1.89
C ALA A 117 4.41 18.39 -3.12
N LEU A 118 5.42 19.22 -3.40
CA LEU A 118 6.46 18.95 -4.39
C LEU A 118 7.77 18.83 -3.61
N VAL A 119 8.57 17.80 -3.92
CA VAL A 119 9.85 17.56 -3.26
C VAL A 119 10.92 17.34 -4.33
N PRO A 120 11.36 18.41 -5.05
CA PRO A 120 12.28 18.29 -6.17
C PRO A 120 13.64 17.69 -5.79
N GLU A 121 14.09 17.90 -4.56
CA GLU A 121 15.37 17.42 -4.02
C GLU A 121 15.42 15.89 -4.01
N SER A 122 14.28 15.24 -3.79
CA SER A 122 14.16 13.77 -3.81
C SER A 122 13.49 13.24 -5.07
N GLN A 123 13.21 14.10 -6.06
CA GLN A 123 12.46 13.79 -7.27
C GLN A 123 11.10 13.15 -6.97
N GLN A 124 10.34 13.78 -6.07
CA GLN A 124 9.03 13.29 -5.64
C GLN A 124 7.91 14.33 -5.75
N ILE A 125 6.69 13.81 -5.86
CA ILE A 125 5.44 14.54 -5.71
C ILE A 125 4.56 13.82 -4.69
N VAL A 126 3.92 14.55 -3.79
CA VAL A 126 2.89 14.02 -2.89
C VAL A 126 1.54 14.39 -3.47
N VAL A 127 0.72 13.37 -3.74
CA VAL A 127 -0.60 13.53 -4.36
C VAL A 127 -1.65 12.90 -3.46
N ASP A 128 -2.71 13.65 -3.19
CA ASP A 128 -3.97 13.12 -2.68
C ASP A 128 -4.82 12.71 -3.88
N HIS A 129 -4.79 11.42 -4.21
CA HIS A 129 -5.40 10.90 -5.42
C HIS A 129 -6.70 10.18 -5.13
N GLU A 130 -7.61 10.27 -6.10
CA GLU A 130 -8.83 9.47 -6.17
C GLU A 130 -8.48 7.99 -6.42
N GLU A 131 -9.50 7.13 -6.46
CA GLU A 131 -9.32 5.73 -6.84
C GLU A 131 -8.64 5.61 -8.21
N ILE A 132 -7.57 4.83 -8.28
CA ILE A 132 -6.92 4.41 -9.51
C ILE A 132 -7.42 2.99 -9.79
N LYS A 133 -8.49 2.89 -10.60
CA LYS A 133 -9.21 1.64 -10.84
C LYS A 133 -8.30 0.46 -11.14
N GLY A 134 -8.48 -0.62 -10.38
CA GLY A 134 -7.73 -1.87 -10.51
C GLY A 134 -6.28 -1.81 -9.98
N PHE A 135 -5.81 -0.63 -9.57
CA PHE A 135 -4.47 -0.43 -9.02
C PHE A 135 -4.57 -0.09 -7.54
N MET A 136 -5.08 1.08 -7.18
CA MET A 136 -5.00 1.65 -5.83
C MET A 136 -6.29 2.35 -5.41
N ASP A 137 -6.64 2.22 -4.13
CA ASP A 137 -7.69 3.04 -3.52
C ASP A 137 -7.27 4.50 -3.38
N ALA A 138 -8.24 5.37 -3.12
CA ALA A 138 -7.98 6.78 -2.86
C ALA A 138 -7.10 6.95 -1.61
N MET A 139 -5.99 7.66 -1.75
CA MET A 139 -5.08 7.96 -0.64
C MET A 139 -4.15 9.15 -0.95
N THR A 140 -3.53 9.67 0.10
CA THR A 140 -2.43 10.62 -0.02
C THR A 140 -1.10 9.88 0.07
N MET A 141 -0.27 9.96 -0.97
CA MET A 141 1.05 9.35 -0.98
C MET A 141 2.07 10.05 -1.87
N GLY A 142 3.34 9.81 -1.56
CA GLY A 142 4.48 10.25 -2.35
C GLY A 142 4.78 9.30 -3.49
N TYR A 143 4.98 9.84 -4.68
CA TYR A 143 5.48 9.12 -5.84
C TYR A 143 6.81 9.71 -6.30
N LYS A 144 7.76 8.84 -6.70
CA LYS A 144 8.87 9.29 -7.54
C LYS A 144 8.30 9.81 -8.86
N VAL A 145 8.88 10.85 -9.42
CA VAL A 145 8.61 11.24 -10.81
C VAL A 145 9.72 10.71 -11.72
N SER A 146 9.42 10.42 -12.99
CA SER A 146 10.44 9.95 -13.94
C SER A 146 11.47 11.03 -14.31
N SER A 147 11.11 12.30 -14.14
CA SER A 147 11.99 13.46 -14.34
C SER A 147 11.51 14.65 -13.51
N ASN A 148 12.45 15.38 -12.91
CA ASN A 148 12.16 16.64 -12.21
C ASN A 148 11.48 17.70 -13.10
N SER A 149 11.59 17.59 -14.43
CA SER A 149 10.87 18.48 -15.35
C SER A 149 9.35 18.39 -15.22
N LEU A 150 8.82 17.24 -14.80
CA LEU A 150 7.38 17.02 -14.58
C LEU A 150 6.81 17.86 -13.43
N LEU A 151 7.66 18.32 -12.50
CA LEU A 151 7.25 19.14 -11.35
C LEU A 151 7.15 20.63 -11.70
N LYS A 152 7.71 21.06 -12.84
CA LYS A 152 7.79 22.48 -13.22
C LYS A 152 6.39 23.06 -13.42
N GLY A 153 6.13 24.21 -12.80
CA GLY A 153 4.87 24.94 -12.93
C GLY A 153 3.70 24.38 -12.12
N LEU A 154 3.91 23.30 -11.36
CA LEU A 154 2.95 22.80 -10.38
C LEU A 154 3.12 23.55 -9.05
N LYS A 155 2.06 23.56 -8.24
CA LYS A 155 2.09 23.97 -6.83
C LYS A 155 1.12 23.14 -5.98
N PRO A 156 1.30 23.08 -4.65
CA PRO A 156 0.29 22.55 -3.74
C PRO A 156 -1.09 23.17 -4.03
N GLY A 157 -2.11 22.32 -4.08
CA GLY A 157 -3.47 22.71 -4.42
C GLY A 157 -3.89 22.45 -5.86
N ASP A 158 -2.95 22.31 -6.80
CA ASP A 158 -3.27 22.05 -8.20
C ASP A 158 -3.96 20.69 -8.38
N LYS A 159 -5.05 20.64 -9.14
CA LYS A 159 -5.65 19.39 -9.62
C LYS A 159 -4.89 18.90 -10.84
N ILE A 160 -4.55 17.61 -10.85
CA ILE A 160 -3.77 16.99 -11.90
C ILE A 160 -4.39 15.67 -12.35
N ARG A 161 -4.23 15.36 -13.63
CA ARG A 161 -4.27 14.00 -14.16
C ARG A 161 -2.82 13.52 -14.29
N PHE A 162 -2.55 12.29 -13.90
CA PHE A 162 -1.20 11.75 -13.94
C PHE A 162 -1.19 10.29 -14.34
N ALA A 163 -0.06 9.81 -14.85
CA ALA A 163 0.14 8.42 -15.21
C ALA A 163 1.27 7.80 -14.38
N ILE A 164 1.07 6.59 -13.87
CA ILE A 164 2.05 5.82 -13.08
C ILE A 164 2.54 4.65 -13.92
N ASP A 165 3.86 4.48 -14.00
CA ASP A 165 4.49 3.22 -14.38
C ASP A 165 4.45 2.29 -13.17
N THR A 166 3.63 1.23 -13.25
CA THR A 166 3.31 0.34 -12.11
C THR A 166 4.45 -0.59 -11.73
N GLU A 167 5.44 -0.79 -12.61
CA GLU A 167 6.63 -1.56 -12.31
C GLU A 167 7.67 -0.68 -11.59
N LYS A 168 7.78 0.58 -12.02
CA LYS A 168 8.73 1.54 -11.44
C LYS A 168 8.18 2.30 -10.24
N HIS A 169 6.88 2.19 -9.96
CA HIS A 169 6.16 3.00 -8.96
C HIS A 169 6.44 4.51 -9.13
N ALA A 170 6.48 4.96 -10.37
CA ALA A 170 6.88 6.31 -10.72
C ALA A 170 5.86 7.01 -11.62
N VAL A 171 5.58 8.27 -11.32
CA VAL A 171 4.76 9.14 -12.17
C VAL A 171 5.56 9.51 -13.40
N THR A 172 5.02 9.20 -14.58
CA THR A 172 5.68 9.39 -15.88
C THR A 172 5.10 10.55 -16.69
N LYS A 173 3.88 10.99 -16.37
CA LYS A 173 3.20 12.12 -17.01
C LYS A 173 2.35 12.85 -15.97
N ILE A 174 2.30 14.17 -16.09
CA ILE A 174 1.42 15.03 -15.30
C ILE A 174 0.80 16.07 -16.24
N GLU A 175 -0.53 16.20 -16.16
CA GLU A 175 -1.31 17.23 -16.83
C GLU A 175 -2.08 18.01 -15.76
N LYS A 176 -1.85 19.33 -15.70
CA LYS A 176 -2.61 20.20 -14.83
C LYS A 176 -4.02 20.39 -15.38
N LEU A 177 -5.01 20.03 -14.58
CA LEU A 177 -6.41 20.22 -14.93
C LEU A 177 -6.82 21.66 -14.63
N LYS A 178 -7.60 22.27 -15.52
CA LYS A 178 -8.23 23.56 -15.25
C LYS A 178 -9.26 23.35 -14.14
N GLY A 179 -9.11 24.13 -13.07
CA GLY A 179 -10.06 24.18 -11.95
C GLY A 179 -11.30 24.99 -12.30
#